data_AF-A0A965A0T6-F1
#
_entry.id   AF-A0A965A0T6-F1
#
_cell.length_a   1.000
_cell.length_b   1.000
_cell.length_c   1.000
_cell.angle_alpha   90.00
_cell.angle_beta   90.00
_cell.angle_gamma   90.00
#
_symmetry.space_group_name_H-M   'P 1'
#
loop_
_entity.id
_entity.type
_entity.pdbx_description
1 polymer ?
#
loop_
_entity_poly.entity_id
_entity_poly.type
_entity_poly.pdbx_seq_one_letter_code
_entity_poly.pdbx_strand_id
1 'polypeptide(L)'
;MLMVGVARVGNDPVARYTPTQWVNAAMWGERVERLQPYLSKGSQVFVTLSEPHIETYEKKDGSGQGFSLRARVTELEFVGGRRDESAGESPDAPAAAPSRPAKSAAKAPGFDDLDDDIPF
;
A
#
# COMPACT_ATOMS: atom_id res chain seq x y z
N MET A 1 12.26 14.80 -1.80
CA MET A 1 12.03 15.13 -0.38
C MET A 1 10.95 14.20 0.16
N LEU A 2 11.22 13.49 1.25
CA LEU A 2 10.28 12.54 1.84
C LEU A 2 9.83 13.07 3.20
N MET A 3 8.54 13.00 3.49
CA MET A 3 8.03 13.28 4.83
C MET A 3 8.03 11.97 5.62
N VAL A 4 8.80 11.93 6.71
CA VAL A 4 8.88 10.77 7.59
C VAL A 4 8.07 11.07 8.85
N GLY A 5 7.04 10.28 9.09
CA GLY A 5 6.32 10.27 10.36
C GLY A 5 7.09 9.40 11.35
N VAL A 6 7.61 10.01 12.43
CA VAL A 6 8.20 9.28 13.54
C VAL A 6 7.15 9.18 14.64
N ALA A 7 6.55 8.00 14.76
CA ALA A 7 5.68 7.68 15.89
C ALA A 7 6.53 7.11 17.02
N ARG A 8 6.39 7.65 18.24
CA ARG A 8 7.07 7.11 19.41
C ARG A 8 6.36 5.83 19.85
N VAL A 9 6.86 4.65 19.49
CA VAL A 9 6.30 3.40 20.03
C VAL A 9 6.76 3.25 21.48
N GLY A 10 5.95 3.76 22.42
CA GLY A 10 6.14 3.61 23.85
C GLY A 10 5.03 2.75 24.45
N ASN A 11 5.39 1.70 25.19
CA ASN A 11 4.47 0.94 26.04
C ASN A 11 4.32 1.66 27.38
N ASP A 12 3.88 2.92 27.34
CA ASP A 12 3.65 3.73 28.54
C ASP A 12 2.27 3.33 29.10
N PRO A 13 2.18 2.58 30.22
CA PRO A 13 0.89 2.04 30.70
C PRO A 13 -0.09 3.14 31.16
N VAL A 14 0.40 4.38 31.27
CA VAL A 14 -0.36 5.55 31.72
C VAL A 14 -0.76 6.46 30.55
N ALA A 15 0.03 6.50 29.47
CA ALA A 15 -0.21 7.41 28.37
C ALA A 15 -1.21 6.79 27.39
N ARG A 16 -2.46 7.30 27.39
CA ARG A 16 -3.51 6.90 26.45
C ARG A 16 -3.30 7.39 25.02
N TYR A 17 -2.28 8.24 24.80
CA TYR A 17 -2.00 8.86 23.51
C TYR A 17 -0.50 8.84 23.23
N THR A 18 -0.17 8.42 22.02
CA THR A 18 1.18 8.41 21.49
C THR A 18 1.37 9.61 20.55
N PRO A 19 2.13 10.64 20.93
CA PRO A 19 2.38 11.75 20.04
C PRO A 19 3.18 11.29 18.82
N THR A 20 2.74 11.72 17.64
CA THR A 20 3.46 11.52 16.38
C THR A 20 4.17 12.82 16.00
N GLN A 21 5.45 12.71 15.68
CA GLN A 21 6.25 13.83 15.20
C GLN A 21 6.51 13.69 13.70
N TRP A 22 6.29 14.76 12.95
CA TRP A 22 6.61 14.80 11.53
C TRP A 22 7.98 15.42 11.32
N VAL A 23 8.81 14.76 10.50
CA VAL A 23 10.13 15.23 10.10
C VAL A 23 10.17 15.34 8.59
N ASN A 24 10.55 16.51 8.10
CA ASN A 24 10.80 16.75 6.69
C ASN A 24 12.23 16.35 6.37
N ALA A 25 12.41 15.17 5.78
CA ALA A 25 13.71 14.58 5.56
C ALA A 25 14.12 14.59 4.07
N ALA A 26 15.40 14.76 3.81
CA ALA A 26 15.94 14.73 2.46
C ALA A 26 17.15 13.80 2.32
N MET A 27 17.15 13.02 1.24
CA MET A 27 18.24 12.13 0.82
C MET A 27 18.59 12.45 -0.63
N TRP A 28 19.86 12.29 -0.98
CA TRP A 28 20.40 12.55 -2.31
C TRP A 28 21.40 11.46 -2.70
N GLY A 29 21.68 11.35 -3.99
CA GLY A 29 22.66 10.41 -4.57
C GLY A 29 22.06 9.06 -4.97
N GLU A 30 22.89 8.19 -5.54
CA GLU A 30 22.46 6.96 -6.22
C GLU A 30 21.60 6.01 -5.36
N ARG A 31 21.81 6.01 -4.03
CA ARG A 31 20.98 5.20 -3.12
C ARG A 31 19.51 5.54 -3.22
N VAL A 32 19.15 6.83 -3.30
CA VAL A 32 17.74 7.23 -3.35
C VAL A 32 17.09 6.79 -4.65
N GLU A 33 17.82 6.81 -5.76
CA GLU A 33 17.33 6.37 -7.08
C GLU A 33 16.99 4.88 -7.07
N ARG A 34 17.82 4.07 -6.40
CA ARG A 34 17.56 2.63 -6.24
C ARG A 34 16.42 2.33 -5.26
N LEU A 35 16.25 3.14 -4.22
CA LEU A 35 15.24 2.96 -3.18
C LEU A 35 13.87 3.53 -3.57
N GLN A 36 13.83 4.57 -4.41
CA GLN A 36 12.61 5.25 -4.87
C GLN A 36 11.48 4.31 -5.29
N PRO A 37 11.69 3.27 -6.14
CA PRO A 37 10.59 2.41 -6.58
C PRO A 37 9.97 1.57 -5.45
N TYR A 38 10.69 1.37 -4.34
CA TYR A 38 10.23 0.57 -3.20
C TYR A 38 9.64 1.44 -2.06
N LEU A 39 9.83 2.76 -2.13
CA LEU A 39 9.30 3.71 -1.16
C LEU A 39 7.88 4.13 -1.55
N SER A 40 6.89 3.43 -0.99
CA SER A 40 5.48 3.75 -1.13
C SER A 40 4.94 4.48 0.10
N LYS A 41 3.81 5.17 -0.03
CA LYS A 41 3.12 5.74 1.14
C LYS A 41 2.74 4.61 2.11
N GLY A 42 3.11 4.78 3.37
CA GLY A 42 2.86 3.80 4.42
C GLY A 42 3.94 2.72 4.55
N SER A 43 4.98 2.73 3.71
CA SER A 43 6.15 1.89 3.93
C SER A 43 6.80 2.26 5.27
N GLN A 44 6.96 1.27 6.14
CA GLN A 44 7.68 1.44 7.39
C GLN A 44 9.18 1.27 7.14
N VAL A 45 9.95 2.22 7.66
CA VAL A 45 11.39 2.34 7.42
C VAL A 45 12.11 2.73 8.70
N PHE A 46 13.34 2.27 8.85
CA PHE A 46 14.31 2.76 9.80
C PHE A 46 15.18 3.77 9.07
N VAL A 47 15.37 4.94 9.67
CA VAL A 47 16.14 6.02 9.08
C VAL A 47 17.12 6.56 10.11
N THR A 48 18.38 6.71 9.70
CA THR A 48 19.38 7.46 10.47
C THR A 48 19.40 8.89 9.94
N LEU A 49 19.05 9.84 10.80
CA LEU A 49 18.98 11.26 10.48
C LEU A 49 20.26 11.98 10.95
N SER A 50 20.78 12.86 10.11
CA SER A 50 21.86 13.80 10.41
C SER A 50 21.36 15.25 10.32
N GLU A 51 22.07 16.14 11.01
CA GLU A 51 21.82 17.60 11.00
C GLU A 51 20.35 18.00 11.27
N PRO A 52 19.72 17.48 12.34
CA PRO A 52 18.36 17.89 12.68
C PRO A 52 18.35 19.36 13.08
N HIS A 53 17.50 20.15 12.41
CA HIS A 53 17.33 21.57 12.70
C HIS A 53 15.88 22.01 12.51
N ILE A 54 15.51 23.10 13.19
CA ILE A 54 14.20 23.71 13.05
C ILE A 54 14.30 24.85 12.04
N GLU A 55 13.52 24.75 10.99
CA GLU A 55 13.35 25.81 10.00
C GLU A 55 12.12 26.64 10.35
N THR A 56 12.31 27.96 10.44
CA THR A 56 11.21 28.92 10.61
C THR A 56 10.80 29.48 9.26
N TYR A 57 9.49 29.60 9.04
CA TYR A 57 8.96 30.18 7.81
C TYR A 57 7.76 31.06 8.11
N GLU A 58 7.52 32.07 7.28
CA GLU A 58 6.29 32.87 7.41
C GLU A 58 5.10 32.11 6.84
N LYS A 59 4.04 32.01 7.62
CA LYS A 59 2.82 31.33 7.19
C LYS A 59 2.05 32.23 6.24
N LYS A 60 1.54 31.65 5.15
CA LYS A 60 0.78 32.35 4.11
C LYS A 60 -0.57 32.91 4.62
N ASP A 61 -1.07 32.40 5.73
CA ASP A 61 -2.31 32.85 6.37
C ASP A 61 -2.14 34.14 7.20
N GLY A 62 -0.92 34.68 7.27
CA GLY A 62 -0.62 35.87 8.07
C GLY A 62 -0.61 35.62 9.58
N SER A 63 -0.76 34.37 10.04
CA SER A 63 -0.76 34.01 11.47
C SER A 63 0.62 33.99 12.13
N GLY A 64 1.63 34.58 11.46
CA GLY A 64 3.00 34.70 11.95
C GLY A 64 3.92 33.58 11.47
N GLN A 65 4.84 33.17 12.33
CA GLN A 65 5.88 32.19 12.00
C GLN A 65 5.40 30.75 12.22
N GLY A 66 5.72 29.88 11.27
CA GLY A 66 5.62 28.43 11.37
C GLY A 66 6.98 27.80 11.64
N PHE A 67 6.96 26.58 12.17
CA PHE A 67 8.15 25.81 12.49
C PHE A 67 8.05 24.45 11.81
N SER A 68 9.14 24.00 11.20
CA SER A 68 9.25 22.68 10.60
C SER A 68 10.54 22.01 11.05
N LEU A 69 10.46 20.76 11.49
CA LEU A 69 11.63 19.95 11.80
C LEU A 69 12.19 19.37 10.50
N ARG A 70 13.44 19.72 10.18
CA ARG A 70 14.17 19.29 8.99
C ARG A 70 15.34 18.41 9.39
N ALA A 71 15.66 17.43 8.56
CA ALA A 71 16.86 16.61 8.73
C ALA A 71 17.34 16.05 7.39
N ARG A 72 18.61 15.65 7.34
CA ARG A 72 19.17 14.89 6.24
C ARG A 72 19.14 13.40 6.56
N VAL A 73 18.77 12.55 5.60
CA VAL A 73 18.83 11.09 5.79
C VAL A 73 20.20 10.59 5.34
N THR A 74 20.90 9.90 6.23
CA THR A 74 22.22 9.30 5.95
C THR A 74 22.09 7.84 5.55
N GLU A 75 21.16 7.14 6.18
CA GLU A 75 20.91 5.71 5.99
C GLU A 75 19.41 5.42 6.09
N LEU A 76 18.95 4.46 5.29
CA LEU A 76 17.57 4.02 5.25
C LEU A 76 17.52 2.52 5.05
N GLU A 77 16.75 1.86 5.90
CA GLU A 77 16.46 0.43 5.82
C GLU A 77 14.95 0.22 5.86
N PHE A 78 14.45 -0.77 5.10
CA PHE A 78 13.05 -1.15 5.15
C PHE A 78 12.79 -2.00 6.39
N VAL A 79 11.74 -1.67 7.13
CA VAL A 79 11.38 -2.40 8.35
C VAL A 79 9.92 -2.77 8.25
N GLY A 80 9.63 -4.06 8.17
CA GLY A 80 8.28 -4.57 8.00
C GLY A 80 8.32 -5.89 7.25
N GLY A 81 7.67 -6.91 7.80
CA GLY A 81 7.42 -8.16 7.07
C GLY A 81 6.54 -7.87 5.85
N ARG A 82 6.71 -8.70 4.80
CA ARG A 82 5.93 -8.72 3.56
C ARG A 82 4.57 -8.06 3.75
N ARG A 83 4.33 -6.97 3.04
CA ARG A 83 2.96 -6.53 2.75
C ARG A 83 2.29 -7.75 2.11
N ASP A 84 1.37 -8.38 2.81
CA ASP A 84 0.43 -9.31 2.19
C ASP A 84 -0.12 -8.60 0.95
N GLU A 85 0.22 -9.14 -0.22
CA GLU A 85 -0.37 -8.79 -1.50
C GLU A 85 -1.85 -9.22 -1.47
N SER A 86 -2.65 -8.53 -0.67
CA SER A 86 -4.08 -8.72 -0.53
C SER A 86 -4.75 -7.37 -0.32
N ALA A 87 -4.52 -6.46 -1.25
CA ALA A 87 -5.42 -5.34 -1.54
C ALA A 87 -5.10 -4.89 -2.97
N GLY A 88 -5.96 -5.33 -3.89
CA GLY A 88 -5.66 -5.43 -5.31
C GLY A 88 -5.60 -4.12 -6.08
N GLU A 89 -5.03 -4.26 -7.27
CA GLU A 89 -5.41 -3.54 -8.48
C GLU A 89 -4.93 -4.43 -9.65
N SER A 90 -5.71 -5.48 -9.96
CA SER A 90 -5.51 -6.21 -11.22
C SER A 90 -5.89 -5.27 -12.36
N PRO A 91 -5.04 -5.09 -13.39
CA PRO A 91 -5.45 -4.35 -14.56
C PRO A 91 -6.61 -5.08 -15.25
N ASP A 92 -7.64 -4.30 -15.54
CA ASP A 92 -8.87 -4.61 -16.28
C ASP A 92 -8.63 -5.64 -17.40
N ALA A 93 -8.98 -6.89 -17.14
CA ALA A 93 -9.16 -7.89 -18.20
C ALA A 93 -10.56 -7.69 -18.78
N PRO A 94 -10.73 -7.50 -20.09
CA PRO A 94 -12.04 -7.22 -20.66
C PRO A 94 -12.99 -8.39 -20.39
N ALA A 95 -14.10 -8.08 -19.73
CA ALA A 95 -15.16 -9.01 -19.40
C ALA A 95 -15.67 -9.72 -20.66
N ALA A 96 -15.50 -11.04 -20.72
CA ALA A 96 -16.16 -11.88 -21.71
C ALA A 96 -17.68 -11.81 -21.46
N ALA A 97 -18.43 -11.44 -22.50
CA ALA A 97 -19.87 -11.26 -22.46
C ALA A 97 -20.62 -12.53 -22.02
N PRO A 98 -21.72 -12.42 -21.26
CA PRO A 98 -22.51 -13.58 -20.86
C PRO A 98 -23.32 -14.13 -22.05
N SER A 99 -23.00 -15.35 -22.47
CA SER A 99 -23.81 -16.13 -23.42
C SER A 99 -25.19 -16.38 -22.83
N ARG A 100 -26.22 -15.82 -23.48
CA ARG A 100 -27.64 -15.99 -23.18
C ARG A 100 -28.05 -17.46 -23.41
N PRO A 101 -28.70 -18.16 -22.45
CA PRO A 101 -29.22 -19.49 -22.70
C PRO A 101 -30.43 -19.42 -23.64
N ALA A 102 -30.35 -20.15 -24.75
CA ALA A 102 -31.45 -20.38 -25.66
C ALA A 102 -32.50 -21.28 -25.00
N LYS A 103 -33.78 -20.93 -25.20
CA LYS A 103 -34.93 -21.69 -24.73
C LYS A 103 -35.02 -23.02 -25.49
N SER A 104 -34.92 -24.14 -24.79
CA SER A 104 -35.24 -25.45 -25.36
C SER A 104 -36.71 -25.78 -25.10
N ALA A 105 -37.47 -25.89 -26.18
CA ALA A 105 -38.85 -26.35 -26.21
C ALA A 105 -38.94 -27.86 -25.97
N ALA A 106 -40.10 -28.31 -25.49
CA ALA A 106 -40.35 -29.66 -25.00
C ALA A 106 -40.68 -30.70 -26.09
N LYS A 107 -40.21 -31.94 -25.82
CA LYS A 107 -40.88 -33.26 -25.96
C LYS A 107 -40.94 -33.97 -27.33
N ALA A 108 -40.30 -35.14 -27.41
CA ALA A 108 -40.89 -36.43 -27.83
C ALA A 108 -39.98 -37.62 -27.42
N PRO A 109 -40.52 -38.84 -27.19
CA PRO A 109 -39.81 -39.94 -26.52
C PRO A 109 -39.28 -41.01 -27.50
N GLY A 110 -38.36 -41.84 -26.99
CA GLY A 110 -38.05 -43.19 -27.48
C GLY A 110 -36.70 -43.28 -28.18
N PHE A 111 -35.79 -44.06 -27.59
CA PHE A 111 -34.71 -44.88 -28.21
C PHE A 111 -33.70 -45.43 -27.16
N ASP A 112 -33.92 -45.20 -25.86
CA ASP A 112 -33.03 -45.70 -24.77
C ASP A 112 -33.29 -47.16 -24.33
N ASP A 113 -34.32 -47.81 -24.88
CA ASP A 113 -34.67 -49.22 -24.61
C ASP A 113 -33.70 -50.22 -25.30
N LEU A 114 -32.59 -49.74 -25.88
CA LEU A 114 -31.61 -50.54 -26.64
C LEU A 114 -30.24 -50.68 -25.94
N ASP A 115 -29.99 -50.01 -24.81
CA ASP A 115 -28.73 -50.14 -24.07
C ASP A 115 -28.80 -51.19 -22.91
N ASP A 116 -29.96 -51.84 -22.71
CA ASP A 116 -30.20 -52.89 -21.70
C ASP A 116 -29.82 -54.32 -22.20
N ASP A 117 -28.90 -54.42 -23.17
CA ASP A 117 -28.44 -55.70 -23.75
C ASP A 117 -26.93 -55.70 -24.08
N ILE A 118 -26.10 -55.24 -23.13
CA ILE A 118 -24.63 -55.39 -23.17
C ILE A 118 -24.20 -56.53 -22.22
N PRO A 119 -24.02 -57.76 -22.72
CA PRO A 119 -23.25 -58.80 -22.02
C PRO A 119 -21.73 -58.64 -22.24
N PHE A 120 -20.98 -59.11 -21.23
CA PHE A 120 -19.54 -58.92 -20.90
C PHE A 120 -18.52 -58.93 -22.05
#